data_AF-Q0UCV8-F1
#
_entry.id   AF-Q0UCV8-F1
#
_cell.length_a   1.000
_cell.length_b   1.000
_cell.length_c   1.000
_cell.angle_alpha   90.00
_cell.angle_beta   90.00
_cell.angle_gamma   90.00
#
_symmetry.space_group_name_H-M   'P 1'
#
loop_
_entity.id
_entity.type
_entity.pdbx_description
1 polymer ?
#
loop_
_entity_poly.entity_id
_entity_poly.type
_entity_poly.pdbx_seq_one_letter_code
_entity_poly.pdbx_strand_id
1 'polypeptide(L)'
;MLSSERGVRPNATQVKDQLTAIGLQLFQPNSVECRACQQSFSERRALRKHLKKTGHNRKQPLNPEPVNSEPAASEPKSEPGLTIRGFADAPAKYYYDDKELDTPDPSPCIVCNRRFNTKRQFFAHLGGGHHYRGLKYVLKRKASKEVNMDKAEERLTKWIRKDMIRHD
;
A
#
# COMPACT_ATOMS: atom_id res chain seq x y z
N MET A 1 30.00 -34.30 3.24
CA MET A 1 29.96 -34.12 1.77
C MET A 1 29.72 -32.64 1.48
N LEU A 2 30.79 -31.82 1.45
CA LEU A 2 30.69 -30.39 1.12
C LEU A 2 30.78 -30.25 -0.40
N SER A 3 29.67 -29.89 -1.05
CA SER A 3 29.57 -29.80 -2.50
C SER A 3 30.71 -28.97 -3.10
N SER A 4 31.53 -29.63 -3.93
CA SER A 4 32.72 -29.05 -4.57
C SER A 4 32.40 -28.13 -5.75
N GLU A 5 31.13 -27.85 -6.00
CA GLU A 5 30.69 -26.94 -7.04
C GLU A 5 30.75 -25.49 -6.55
N ARG A 6 31.98 -24.98 -6.37
CA ARG A 6 32.22 -23.54 -6.42
C ARG A 6 32.20 -23.13 -7.88
N GLY A 7 31.00 -23.14 -8.47
CA GLY A 7 30.76 -22.70 -9.84
C GLY A 7 31.35 -21.31 -10.07
N VAL A 8 31.84 -21.10 -11.30
CA VAL A 8 32.43 -19.86 -11.79
C VAL A 8 31.56 -18.69 -11.35
N ARG A 9 32.12 -17.81 -10.51
CA ARG A 9 31.42 -16.63 -10.01
C ARG A 9 31.14 -15.73 -11.24
N PRO A 10 29.88 -15.38 -11.51
CA PRO A 10 29.54 -14.63 -12.71
C PRO A 10 30.24 -13.27 -12.70
N ASN A 11 30.74 -12.86 -13.86
CA ASN A 11 31.33 -11.54 -14.05
C ASN A 11 30.24 -10.47 -13.86
N ALA A 12 30.62 -9.28 -13.40
CA ALA A 12 29.71 -8.16 -13.20
C ALA A 12 28.91 -7.82 -14.47
N THR A 13 29.49 -8.00 -15.66
CA THR A 13 28.80 -7.85 -16.95
C THR A 13 27.66 -8.86 -17.11
N GLN A 14 27.91 -10.13 -16.80
CA GLN A 14 26.89 -11.19 -16.88
C GLN A 14 25.75 -10.95 -15.89
N VAL A 15 26.06 -10.47 -14.67
CA VAL A 15 25.03 -10.12 -13.69
C VAL A 15 24.19 -8.94 -14.18
N LYS A 16 24.82 -7.93 -14.79
CA LYS A 16 24.11 -6.79 -15.37
C LYS A 16 23.17 -7.24 -16.49
N ASP A 17 23.63 -8.08 -17.40
CA ASP A 17 22.82 -8.57 -18.52
C ASP A 17 21.62 -9.40 -18.00
N GLN A 18 21.84 -10.27 -17.01
CA GLN A 18 20.77 -11.02 -16.34
C GLN A 18 19.73 -10.08 -15.71
N LEU A 19 20.16 -9.03 -15.00
CA LEU A 19 19.24 -8.05 -14.41
C LEU A 19 18.46 -7.27 -15.47
N THR A 20 19.08 -6.91 -16.60
CA THR A 20 18.38 -6.23 -17.69
C THR A 20 17.34 -7.13 -18.35
N ALA A 21 17.65 -8.42 -18.56
CA ALA A 21 16.71 -9.39 -19.09
C ALA A 21 15.49 -9.59 -18.17
N ILE A 22 15.73 -9.73 -16.86
CA ILE A 22 14.66 -9.77 -15.84
C ILE A 22 13.84 -8.48 -15.87
N GLY A 23 14.51 -7.33 -15.99
CA GLY A 23 13.86 -6.02 -16.12
C GLY A 23 12.93 -5.96 -17.33
N LEU A 24 13.35 -6.43 -18.50
CA LEU A 24 12.51 -6.42 -19.69
C LEU A 24 11.34 -7.41 -19.61
N GLN A 25 11.49 -8.53 -18.91
CA GLN A 25 10.40 -9.47 -18.68
C GLN A 25 9.36 -8.95 -17.69
N LEU A 26 9.79 -8.31 -16.60
CA LEU A 26 8.90 -7.76 -15.57
C LEU A 26 8.30 -6.41 -15.96
N PHE A 27 9.08 -5.61 -16.69
CA PHE A 27 8.70 -4.31 -17.22
C PHE A 27 8.62 -4.35 -18.74
N GLN A 28 7.99 -5.40 -19.29
CA GLN A 28 7.52 -5.32 -20.66
C GLN A 28 6.81 -3.97 -20.81
N PRO A 29 7.08 -3.19 -21.87
CA PRO A 29 6.42 -1.91 -22.07
C PRO A 29 4.94 -2.22 -22.09
N ASN A 30 4.28 -1.96 -20.96
CA ASN A 30 2.92 -2.40 -20.69
C ASN A 30 2.06 -1.76 -21.76
N SER A 31 1.79 -2.49 -22.84
CA SER A 31 0.97 -2.02 -23.93
C SER A 31 -0.39 -1.78 -23.32
N VAL A 32 -0.78 -0.52 -23.23
CA VAL A 32 -2.02 -0.18 -22.54
C VAL A 32 -3.13 -0.31 -23.57
N GLU A 33 -4.01 -1.28 -23.38
CA GLU A 33 -5.12 -1.53 -24.28
C GLU A 33 -6.37 -0.71 -23.94
N CYS A 34 -7.13 -0.32 -24.96
CA CYS A 34 -8.43 0.29 -24.76
C CYS A 34 -9.49 -0.78 -24.47
N ARG A 35 -10.16 -0.74 -23.32
CA ARG A 35 -11.19 -1.74 -22.98
C ARG A 35 -12.40 -1.78 -23.93
N ALA A 36 -12.70 -0.66 -24.61
CA ALA A 36 -13.87 -0.58 -25.48
C ALA A 36 -13.62 -1.18 -26.88
N CYS A 37 -12.40 -1.09 -27.42
CA CYS A 37 -12.07 -1.58 -28.77
C CYS A 37 -10.84 -2.49 -28.85
N GLN A 38 -10.24 -2.83 -27.71
CA GLN A 38 -9.07 -3.71 -27.55
C GLN A 38 -7.82 -3.30 -28.36
N GLN A 39 -7.74 -2.05 -28.83
CA GLN A 39 -6.52 -1.53 -29.47
C GLN A 39 -5.41 -1.35 -28.42
N SER A 40 -4.23 -1.89 -28.69
CA SER A 40 -3.04 -1.76 -27.86
C SER A 40 -2.23 -0.50 -28.23
N PHE A 41 -1.73 0.20 -27.21
CA PHE A 41 -0.94 1.42 -27.38
C PHE A 41 0.41 1.28 -26.67
N SER A 42 1.49 1.71 -27.33
CA SER A 42 2.84 1.74 -26.75
C SER A 42 2.98 2.74 -25.61
N GLU A 43 2.17 3.81 -25.63
CA GLU A 43 2.18 4.86 -24.61
C GLU A 43 0.80 5.15 -24.04
N ARG A 44 0.75 5.42 -22.72
CA ARG A 44 -0.46 5.87 -22.03
C ARG A 44 -1.00 7.21 -22.56
N ARG A 45 -0.14 8.07 -23.14
CA ARG A 45 -0.56 9.33 -23.78
C ARG A 45 -1.34 9.07 -25.06
N ALA A 46 -0.91 8.11 -25.87
CA ALA A 46 -1.61 7.71 -27.10
C ALA A 46 -2.99 7.14 -26.78
N LEU A 47 -3.10 6.28 -25.75
CA LEU A 47 -4.39 5.78 -25.29
C LEU A 47 -5.34 6.92 -24.85
N ARG A 48 -4.87 7.93 -24.10
CA ARG A 48 -5.73 9.07 -23.71
C ARG A 48 -6.23 9.87 -24.91
N LYS A 49 -5.36 10.11 -25.90
CA LYS A 49 -5.76 10.78 -27.15
C LYS A 49 -6.81 9.95 -27.90
N HIS A 50 -6.60 8.63 -27.97
CA HIS A 50 -7.57 7.70 -28.53
C HIS A 50 -8.92 7.81 -27.80
N LEU A 51 -8.95 7.67 -26.47
CA LEU A 51 -10.18 7.75 -25.67
C LEU A 51 -10.94 9.07 -25.86
N LYS A 52 -10.22 10.18 -26.07
CA LYS A 52 -10.81 11.51 -26.34
C LYS A 52 -11.36 11.60 -27.77
N LYS A 53 -10.70 10.99 -28.75
CA LYS A 53 -11.10 11.02 -30.16
C LYS A 53 -12.27 10.08 -30.46
N THR A 54 -12.29 8.89 -29.87
CA THR A 54 -13.33 7.88 -30.08
C THR A 54 -14.52 8.02 -29.15
N GLY A 55 -14.43 8.86 -28.11
CA GLY A 55 -15.51 9.02 -27.13
C GLY A 55 -15.63 7.86 -26.13
N HIS A 56 -14.65 6.95 -26.09
CA HIS A 56 -14.61 5.84 -25.12
C HIS A 56 -14.36 6.30 -23.68
N ASN A 57 -14.13 7.59 -23.44
CA ASN A 57 -13.99 8.18 -22.11
C ASN A 57 -15.33 8.35 -21.38
N ARG A 58 -16.28 7.43 -21.59
CA ARG A 58 -17.50 7.38 -20.82
C ARG A 58 -17.07 7.01 -19.41
N LYS A 59 -17.02 8.00 -18.52
CA LYS A 59 -16.88 7.78 -17.08
C LYS A 59 -17.95 6.76 -16.73
N GLN A 60 -17.57 5.50 -16.58
CA GLN A 60 -18.48 4.52 -16.04
C GLN A 60 -18.83 5.10 -14.66
N PRO A 61 -20.10 5.44 -14.39
CA PRO A 61 -20.47 5.90 -13.06
C PRO A 61 -20.00 4.79 -12.12
N LEU A 62 -19.15 5.15 -11.15
CA LEU A 62 -18.63 4.25 -10.14
C LEU A 62 -19.74 3.90 -9.14
N ASN A 63 -20.85 3.40 -9.64
CA ASN A 63 -21.86 2.72 -8.84
C ASN A 63 -22.03 1.32 -9.39
N PRO A 64 -21.11 0.37 -9.09
CA PRO A 64 -21.52 -1.02 -9.05
C PRO A 64 -22.45 -1.15 -7.84
N GLU A 65 -23.73 -0.84 -8.03
CA GLU A 65 -24.76 -1.44 -7.19
C GLU A 65 -24.51 -2.96 -7.27
N PRO A 66 -24.29 -3.64 -6.13
CA PRO A 66 -24.18 -5.09 -6.15
C PRO A 66 -25.50 -5.64 -6.68
N VAL A 67 -25.46 -6.31 -7.83
CA VAL A 67 -26.59 -7.06 -8.36
C VAL A 67 -26.82 -8.22 -7.40
N ASN A 68 -27.64 -7.94 -6.40
CA ASN A 68 -28.13 -8.87 -5.41
C ASN A 68 -29.03 -9.85 -6.15
N SER A 69 -28.55 -11.08 -6.31
CA SER A 69 -29.37 -12.20 -6.73
C SER A 69 -30.02 -12.74 -5.45
N GLU A 70 -31.22 -12.25 -5.11
CA GLU A 70 -32.11 -12.97 -4.20
C GLU A 70 -32.47 -14.33 -4.82
N PRO A 71 -32.63 -15.38 -4.00
CA PRO A 71 -34.01 -15.66 -3.61
C PRO A 71 -34.21 -16.08 -2.14
N ALA A 72 -35.41 -15.73 -1.66
CA ALA A 72 -36.26 -16.50 -0.77
C ALA A 72 -35.86 -16.67 0.72
N ALA A 73 -36.37 -15.74 1.53
CA ALA A 73 -37.27 -15.99 2.66
C ALA A 73 -37.04 -17.24 3.53
N SER A 74 -36.46 -17.03 4.72
CA SER A 74 -36.93 -17.65 5.99
C SER A 74 -36.39 -16.86 7.20
N GLU A 75 -37.30 -16.39 8.06
CA GLU A 75 -36.99 -15.80 9.38
C GLU A 75 -36.61 -16.88 10.45
N PRO A 76 -36.52 -16.58 11.76
CA PRO A 76 -35.30 -16.18 12.44
C PRO A 76 -34.93 -17.13 13.60
N LYS A 77 -33.65 -17.43 13.80
CA LYS A 77 -33.15 -18.01 15.06
C LYS A 77 -32.14 -17.06 15.65
N SER A 78 -32.54 -16.46 16.77
CA SER A 78 -31.70 -15.62 17.63
C SER A 78 -30.51 -16.43 18.14
N GLU A 79 -29.36 -16.25 17.49
CA GLU A 79 -28.09 -16.72 18.03
C GLU A 79 -27.62 -15.79 19.17
N PRO A 80 -27.04 -16.34 20.24
CA PRO A 80 -26.53 -15.56 21.36
C PRO A 80 -25.38 -14.67 20.86
N GLY A 81 -25.50 -13.37 21.14
CA GLY A 81 -24.57 -12.35 20.72
C GLY A 81 -23.10 -12.73 20.93
N LEU A 82 -22.33 -12.61 19.86
CA LEU A 82 -20.87 -12.48 19.89
C LEU A 82 -20.52 -11.20 20.67
N THR A 83 -20.61 -11.29 21.99
CA THR A 83 -19.88 -10.39 22.87
C THR A 83 -18.41 -10.74 22.69
N ILE A 84 -17.67 -9.88 21.99
CA ILE A 84 -16.21 -9.91 22.04
C ILE A 84 -15.84 -9.61 23.49
N ARG A 85 -15.73 -10.66 24.30
CA ARG A 85 -15.16 -10.64 25.65
C ARG A 85 -13.69 -10.31 25.49
N GLY A 86 -13.40 -9.02 25.49
CA GLY A 86 -12.06 -8.51 25.22
C GLY A 86 -12.03 -7.02 24.87
N PHE A 87 -12.97 -6.22 25.37
CA PHE A 87 -12.68 -4.81 25.59
C PHE A 87 -11.57 -4.77 26.63
N ALA A 88 -10.33 -4.79 26.17
CA ALA A 88 -9.22 -4.33 26.97
C ALA A 88 -9.62 -2.93 27.43
N ASP A 89 -9.69 -2.72 28.74
CA ASP A 89 -9.79 -1.41 29.35
C ASP A 89 -8.58 -0.60 28.87
N ALA A 90 -8.73 0.04 27.70
CA ALA A 90 -7.80 1.04 27.24
C ALA A 90 -7.89 2.16 28.28
N PRO A 91 -6.82 2.43 29.05
CA PRO A 91 -6.88 3.40 30.12
C PRO A 91 -7.44 4.71 29.55
N ALA A 92 -8.55 5.19 30.12
CA ALA A 92 -9.26 6.40 29.68
C ALA A 92 -8.42 7.69 29.78
N LYS A 93 -7.15 7.56 30.16
CA LYS A 93 -6.16 8.61 30.29
C LYS A 93 -4.80 8.10 29.82
N TYR A 94 -4.62 7.96 28.51
CA TYR A 94 -3.42 8.58 27.95
C TYR A 94 -3.69 10.08 27.90
N TYR A 95 -3.67 10.67 29.09
CA TYR A 95 -3.49 12.10 29.27
C TYR A 95 -2.09 12.32 28.70
N TYR A 96 -2.04 12.77 27.44
CA TYR A 96 -0.83 13.43 26.97
C TYR A 96 -0.66 14.57 27.97
N ASP A 97 0.31 14.43 28.86
CA ASP A 97 0.69 15.48 29.77
C ASP A 97 1.08 16.64 28.84
N ASP A 98 0.21 17.65 28.73
CA ASP A 98 0.38 18.86 27.90
C ASP A 98 1.56 19.72 28.40
N LYS A 99 2.46 19.14 29.22
CA LYS A 99 3.81 19.65 29.43
C LYS A 99 4.53 19.54 28.11
N GLU A 100 4.34 20.59 27.31
CA GLU A 100 5.11 21.01 26.18
C GLU A 100 6.57 20.57 26.37
N LEU A 101 6.95 19.46 25.72
CA LEU A 101 8.33 19.33 25.28
C LEU A 101 8.52 20.45 24.27
N ASP A 102 9.00 21.59 24.78
CA ASP A 102 9.61 22.68 24.04
C ASP A 102 10.73 22.08 23.19
N THR A 103 10.32 21.51 22.06
CA THR A 103 11.21 21.10 20.99
C THR A 103 11.31 22.35 20.12
N PRO A 104 12.45 23.06 20.17
CA PRO A 104 12.54 24.45 19.74
C PRO A 104 12.39 24.68 18.23
N ASP A 105 12.15 23.62 17.43
CA ASP A 105 11.89 23.77 16.01
C ASP A 105 10.94 22.69 15.50
N PRO A 106 9.71 23.03 15.06
CA PRO A 106 8.87 22.08 14.36
C PRO A 106 9.57 21.71 13.05
N SER A 107 9.62 20.40 12.76
CA SER A 107 10.31 19.87 11.59
C SER A 107 9.80 20.53 10.29
N PRO A 108 10.67 20.82 9.30
CA PRO A 108 10.27 21.45 8.05
C PRO A 108 9.21 20.61 7.33
N CYS A 109 8.32 21.27 6.57
CA CYS A 109 7.32 20.57 5.78
C CYS A 109 8.00 19.66 4.74
N ILE A 110 7.80 18.34 4.84
CA ILE A 110 8.43 17.34 3.96
C ILE A 110 8.10 17.57 2.47
N VAL A 111 7.02 18.30 2.16
CA VAL A 111 6.56 18.51 0.78
C VAL A 111 7.20 19.73 0.12
N CYS A 112 7.39 20.83 0.86
CA CYS A 112 7.94 22.07 0.32
C CYS A 112 9.18 22.60 1.04
N ASN A 113 9.68 21.86 2.03
CA ASN A 113 10.81 22.19 2.91
C ASN A 113 10.73 23.57 3.58
N ARG A 114 9.53 24.18 3.66
CA ARG A 114 9.32 25.40 4.45
C ARG A 114 9.51 25.08 5.92
N ARG A 115 10.29 25.93 6.60
CA ARG A 115 10.45 25.94 8.06
C ARG A 115 9.40 26.87 8.67
N PHE A 116 8.97 26.54 9.88
CA PHE A 116 7.95 27.31 10.61
C PHE A 116 8.47 27.57 12.01
N ASN A 117 8.19 28.75 12.55
CA ASN A 117 8.69 29.13 13.88
C ASN A 117 7.78 28.63 14.99
N THR A 118 6.54 28.22 14.64
CA THR A 118 5.56 27.72 15.60
C THR A 118 4.81 26.53 15.03
N LYS A 119 4.45 25.60 15.92
CA LYS A 119 3.59 24.45 15.61
C LYS A 119 2.27 24.90 14.96
N ARG A 120 1.68 26.01 15.43
CA ARG A 120 0.43 26.58 14.87
C ARG A 120 0.57 26.97 13.40
N GLN A 121 1.66 27.64 13.00
CA GLN A 121 1.90 28.00 11.61
C GLN A 121 2.14 26.77 10.73
N PHE A 122 2.84 25.76 11.25
CA PHE A 122 3.04 24.48 10.55
C PHE A 122 1.70 23.78 10.28
N PHE A 123 0.82 23.67 11.27
CA PHE A 123 -0.49 23.03 11.08
C PHE A 123 -1.43 23.86 10.20
N ALA A 124 -1.40 25.20 10.30
CA ALA A 124 -2.15 26.06 9.39
C ALA A 124 -1.68 25.90 7.94
N HIS A 125 -0.37 25.74 7.72
CA HIS A 125 0.20 25.44 6.41
C HIS A 125 -0.23 24.08 5.86
N LEU A 126 -0.29 23.05 6.71
CA LEU A 126 -0.82 21.75 6.34
C LEU A 126 -2.32 21.84 6.00
N GLY A 127 -3.11 22.55 6.83
CA GLY A 127 -4.56 22.69 6.65
C GLY A 127 -4.97 23.60 5.49
N GLY A 128 -4.13 24.56 5.10
CA GLY A 128 -4.37 25.51 4.00
C GLY A 128 -4.34 24.90 2.58
N GLY A 129 -4.44 23.58 2.45
CA GLY A 129 -4.73 22.90 1.18
C GLY A 129 -3.55 22.69 0.23
N HIS A 130 -2.37 23.28 0.48
CA HIS A 130 -1.22 23.09 -0.41
C HIS A 130 -0.41 21.81 -0.13
N HIS A 131 -0.41 21.30 1.10
CA HIS A 131 0.42 20.15 1.49
C HIS A 131 -0.26 19.12 2.38
N TYR A 132 -1.57 19.28 2.66
CA TYR A 132 -2.36 18.15 3.14
C TYR A 132 -2.34 17.09 2.05
N ARG A 133 -1.42 16.15 2.15
CA ARG A 133 -1.42 14.91 1.37
C ARG A 133 -2.86 14.41 1.43
N GLY A 134 -3.58 14.54 0.31
CA GLY A 134 -5.02 14.35 0.29
C GLY A 134 -5.37 13.05 1.01
N LEU A 135 -6.48 13.04 1.74
CA LEU A 135 -6.92 11.92 2.57
C LEU A 135 -6.71 10.55 1.89
N LYS A 136 -6.91 10.49 0.57
CA LYS A 136 -6.61 9.33 -0.30
C LYS A 136 -5.18 8.81 -0.26
N TYR A 137 -4.16 9.67 -0.21
CA TYR A 137 -2.75 9.25 -0.11
C TYR A 137 -2.44 8.69 1.28
N VAL A 138 -2.98 9.31 2.33
CA VAL A 138 -2.83 8.83 3.72
C VAL A 138 -3.56 7.49 3.92
N LEU A 139 -4.80 7.39 3.43
CA LEU A 139 -5.60 6.16 3.43
C LEU A 139 -4.94 5.05 2.60
N LYS A 140 -4.43 5.37 1.40
CA LYS A 140 -3.69 4.40 0.58
C LYS A 140 -2.43 3.91 1.30
N ARG A 141 -1.74 4.79 2.04
CA ARG A 141 -0.56 4.39 2.81
C ARG A 141 -0.92 3.54 4.04
N LYS A 142 -1.99 3.89 4.77
CA LYS A 142 -2.53 3.09 5.86
C LYS A 142 -2.96 1.70 5.37
N ALA A 143 -3.70 1.63 4.27
CA ALA A 143 -4.06 0.36 3.62
C ALA A 143 -2.83 -0.45 3.15
N SER A 144 -1.76 0.22 2.68
CA SER A 144 -0.50 -0.47 2.35
C SER A 144 0.40 -0.76 3.57
N LYS A 145 0.07 -0.24 4.75
CA LYS A 145 0.77 -0.54 6.01
C LYS A 145 0.04 -1.63 6.79
N GLU A 146 -1.24 -1.85 6.51
CA GLU A 146 -1.95 -3.13 6.71
C GLU A 146 -1.48 -4.24 5.75
N VAL A 147 -0.20 -4.20 5.32
CA VAL A 147 0.47 -5.41 4.88
C VAL A 147 0.69 -6.27 6.12
N ASN A 148 -0.38 -6.97 6.48
CA ASN A 148 -0.48 -8.21 7.24
C ASN A 148 0.81 -8.53 8.02
N MET A 149 0.97 -7.92 9.20
CA MET A 149 2.09 -8.21 10.11
C MET A 149 2.07 -9.66 10.55
N ASP A 150 0.92 -10.32 10.52
CA ASP A 150 0.76 -11.75 10.83
C ASP A 150 1.61 -12.62 9.88
N LYS A 151 1.78 -12.23 8.61
CA LYS A 151 2.70 -12.93 7.69
C LYS A 151 4.19 -12.73 8.02
N ALA A 152 4.56 -11.60 8.63
CA ALA A 152 5.94 -11.38 9.07
C ALA A 152 6.24 -12.21 10.34
N GLU A 153 5.28 -12.30 11.25
CA GLU A 153 5.36 -13.10 12.47
C GLU A 153 5.35 -14.62 12.16
N GLU A 154 4.55 -15.05 11.19
CA GLU A 154 4.54 -16.43 10.69
C GLU A 154 5.88 -16.82 10.03
N ARG A 155 6.54 -15.87 9.34
CA ARG A 155 7.88 -16.09 8.77
C ARG A 155 8.94 -16.20 9.86
N LEU A 156 8.86 -15.37 10.90
CA LEU A 156 9.80 -15.41 12.02
C LEU A 156 9.66 -16.72 12.82
N THR A 157 8.44 -17.14 13.12
CA THR A 157 8.18 -18.41 13.83
C THR A 157 8.60 -19.63 13.01
N LYS A 158 8.39 -19.64 11.68
CA LYS A 158 8.92 -20.67 10.79
C LYS A 158 10.45 -20.71 10.78
N TRP A 159 11.10 -19.55 10.84
CA TRP A 159 12.56 -19.46 10.88
C TRP A 159 13.11 -20.02 12.19
N ILE A 160 12.56 -19.61 13.34
CA ILE A 160 12.94 -20.13 14.67
C ILE A 160 12.77 -21.65 14.74
N ARG A 161 11.63 -22.18 14.26
CA ARG A 161 11.38 -23.64 14.25
C ARG A 161 12.39 -24.40 13.39
N LYS A 162 12.80 -23.83 12.24
CA LYS A 162 13.79 -24.44 11.34
C LYS A 162 15.22 -24.39 11.91
N ASP A 163 15.50 -23.40 12.76
CA ASP A 163 16.82 -23.27 13.38
C ASP A 163 17.02 -24.27 14.51
N MET A 164 15.99 -24.48 15.34
CA MET A 164 16.03 -25.49 16.41
C MET A 164 16.25 -26.92 15.89
N ILE A 165 15.64 -27.29 14.75
CA ILE A 165 15.80 -28.63 14.16
C ILE A 165 17.21 -28.90 13.63
N ARG A 166 18.04 -27.87 13.40
CA ARG A 166 19.39 -28.04 12.85
C ARG A 166 20.48 -28.27 13.89
N HIS A 167 20.15 -28.15 15.17
CA HIS A 167 21.10 -28.26 16.27
C HIS A 167 20.96 -29.54 17.12
N ASP A 168 20.01 -30.41 16.78
CA ASP A 168 19.89 -31.80 17.25
C ASP A 168 20.43 -32.77 16.19
#